data_AF-A0A6C0LAK3-F1
#
_entry.id   AF-A0A6C0LAK3-F1
#
_cell.length_a   1.000
_cell.length_b   1.000
_cell.length_c   1.000
_cell.angle_alpha   90.00
_cell.angle_beta   90.00
_cell.angle_gamma   90.00
#
_symmetry.space_group_name_H-M   'P 1'
#
loop_
_entity.id
_entity.type
_entity.pdbx_description
1 polymer ?
#
loop_
_entity_poly.entity_id
_entity_poly.type
_entity_poly.pdbx_seq_one_letter_code
_entity_poly.pdbx_strand_id
1 'polypeptide(L)'
;MSNINNIINDIQVMINGIDETSNQYLLEITTIADNKVSNYQIIINVLFLLIIFGTFYVLYRDYIYRIANKMTRCSDINEIINMNINNNDNSYIYNIYIAHVNNSNNVATDFVLKFEYNFLAEETKIIIGQPKIISPVLFSPSDNISKMNSAFYVFDLAEKKKKYVDYYDKETDKVLFIDRKKMATKKYKYYITSSLDEKLTDDNSILLAQFIKKYGYNDNINLDPIYNILYAIESKKNMEY
;
A
#
# COMPACT_ATOMS: atom_id res chain seq x y z
N MET A 1 50.73 23.47 70.37
CA MET A 1 51.66 23.69 69.23
C MET A 1 51.89 22.44 68.38
N SER A 2 52.04 21.23 68.96
CA SER A 2 52.29 19.99 68.18
C SER A 2 51.18 19.60 67.19
N ASN A 3 49.89 19.73 67.55
CA ASN A 3 48.79 19.33 66.65
C ASN A 3 48.60 20.24 65.42
N ILE A 4 48.94 21.53 65.51
CA ILE A 4 48.81 22.48 64.39
C ILE A 4 49.88 22.20 63.34
N ASN A 5 51.10 21.87 63.76
CA ASN A 5 52.19 21.53 62.85
C ASN A 5 51.93 20.24 62.07
N ASN A 6 51.26 19.26 62.69
CA ASN A 6 50.86 18.02 62.01
C ASN A 6 49.80 18.30 60.94
N ILE A 7 48.79 19.12 61.24
CA ILE A 7 47.76 19.52 60.27
C ILE A 7 48.36 20.27 59.09
N ILE A 8 49.31 21.19 59.33
CA ILE A 8 49.99 21.92 58.26
C ILE A 8 50.80 20.97 57.38
N ASN A 9 51.49 19.99 57.99
CA ASN A 9 52.27 19.00 57.24
C ASN A 9 51.37 18.07 56.40
N ASP A 10 50.23 17.65 56.94
CA ASP A 10 49.26 16.82 56.22
C ASP A 10 48.64 17.58 55.02
N ILE A 11 48.34 18.87 55.19
CA ILE A 11 47.88 19.73 54.10
C ILE A 11 48.97 19.86 53.01
N GLN A 12 50.23 19.99 53.42
CA GLN A 12 51.35 20.14 52.48
C GLN A 12 51.61 18.86 51.69
N VAL A 13 51.49 17.69 52.32
CA VAL A 13 51.52 16.39 51.65
C VAL A 13 50.34 16.22 50.68
N MET A 14 49.14 16.66 51.08
CA MET A 14 47.96 16.63 50.22
C MET A 14 48.12 17.52 48.98
N ILE A 15 48.63 18.75 49.14
CA ILE A 15 48.89 19.67 48.03
C ILE A 15 49.94 19.07 47.08
N ASN A 16 51.04 18.55 47.61
CA ASN A 16 52.07 17.90 46.79
C ASN A 16 51.51 16.68 46.03
N GLY A 17 50.64 15.89 46.66
CA GLY A 17 49.97 14.75 46.00
C GLY A 17 49.01 15.18 44.90
N ILE A 18 48.30 16.31 45.07
CA ILE A 18 47.45 16.90 44.03
C ILE A 18 48.32 17.39 42.86
N ASP A 19 49.44 18.07 43.13
CA ASP A 19 50.34 18.57 42.10
C ASP A 19 51.01 17.43 41.32
N GLU A 20 51.45 16.36 41.99
CA GLU A 20 51.99 15.16 41.34
C GLU A 20 50.95 14.47 40.45
N THR A 21 49.72 14.30 40.96
CA THR A 21 48.62 13.68 40.21
C THR A 21 48.22 14.54 39.00
N SER A 22 48.14 15.85 39.18
CA SER A 22 47.84 16.81 38.11
C SER A 22 48.93 16.77 37.02
N ASN A 23 50.20 16.72 37.42
CA ASN A 23 51.33 16.60 36.50
C ASN A 23 51.33 15.26 35.75
N GLN A 24 50.91 14.16 36.38
CA GLN A 24 50.74 12.87 35.71
C GLN A 24 49.63 12.92 34.64
N TYR A 25 48.46 13.48 34.95
CA TYR A 25 47.40 13.63 33.96
C TYR A 25 47.78 14.57 32.82
N LEU A 26 48.50 15.66 33.11
CA LEU A 26 49.05 16.54 32.09
C LEU A 26 50.05 15.80 31.19
N LEU A 27 50.94 14.99 31.78
CA LEU A 27 51.86 14.14 31.04
C LEU A 27 51.12 13.15 30.14
N GLU A 28 50.11 12.45 30.65
CA GLU A 28 49.29 11.52 29.87
C GLU A 28 48.59 12.21 28.69
N ILE A 29 47.96 13.38 28.93
CA ILE A 29 47.31 14.18 27.90
C ILE A 29 48.33 14.67 26.86
N THR A 30 49.52 15.13 27.30
CA THR A 30 50.59 15.52 26.38
C THR A 30 51.11 14.33 25.59
N THR A 31 51.26 13.13 26.16
CA THR A 31 51.63 11.94 25.39
C THR A 31 50.55 11.51 24.40
N ILE A 32 49.27 11.72 24.70
CA ILE A 32 48.17 11.47 23.75
C ILE A 32 48.19 12.54 22.62
N ALA A 33 48.53 13.78 22.94
CA ALA A 33 48.63 14.88 21.97
C ALA A 33 49.92 14.80 21.11
N ASP A 34 51.04 14.37 21.69
CA ASP A 34 52.35 14.25 21.05
C ASP A 34 52.53 12.92 20.30
N ASN A 35 51.74 11.90 20.65
CA ASN A 35 51.57 10.74 19.79
C ASN A 35 50.84 11.20 18.53
N LYS A 36 51.64 11.49 17.49
CA LYS A 36 51.15 11.72 16.13
C LYS A 36 50.25 10.56 15.74
N VAL A 37 48.94 10.73 15.94
CA VAL A 37 47.92 9.82 15.45
C VAL A 37 48.21 9.66 13.97
N SER A 38 48.52 8.43 13.55
CA SER A 38 48.90 8.19 12.17
C SER A 38 47.74 8.66 11.29
N ASN A 39 48.04 9.35 10.18
CA ASN A 39 47.03 9.77 9.21
C ASN A 39 46.08 8.62 8.83
N TYR A 40 46.58 7.38 8.87
CA TYR A 40 45.80 6.16 8.69
C TYR A 40 44.67 5.97 9.73
N GLN A 41 44.95 6.20 11.01
CA GLN A 41 43.95 6.10 12.08
C GLN A 41 42.89 7.20 11.98
N ILE A 42 43.28 8.42 11.60
CA ILE A 42 42.35 9.53 11.34
C ILE A 42 41.42 9.17 10.18
N ILE A 43 41.95 8.66 9.07
CA ILE A 43 41.15 8.25 7.90
C ILE A 43 40.16 7.14 8.26
N ILE A 44 40.59 6.12 9.02
CA ILE A 44 39.69 5.04 9.47
C ILE A 44 38.56 5.58 10.35
N ASN A 45 38.86 6.47 11.29
CA ASN A 45 37.83 7.04 12.16
C ASN A 45 36.83 7.91 11.40
N VAL A 46 37.29 8.68 10.41
CA VAL A 46 36.41 9.45 9.52
C VAL A 46 35.53 8.53 8.68
N LEU A 47 36.09 7.44 8.15
CA LEU A 47 35.34 6.47 7.35
C LEU A 47 34.30 5.73 8.21
N PHE A 48 34.65 5.39 9.45
CA PHE A 48 33.72 4.81 10.42
C PHE A 48 32.56 5.75 10.76
N LEU A 49 32.85 7.04 10.99
CA LEU A 49 31.81 8.06 11.19
C LEU A 49 30.87 8.16 9.98
N LEU A 50 31.40 8.15 8.75
CA LEU A 50 30.59 8.16 7.54
C LEU A 50 29.66 6.94 7.43
N ILE A 51 30.14 5.75 7.81
CA ILE A 51 29.31 4.54 7.84
C ILE A 51 28.19 4.67 8.89
N ILE A 52 28.49 5.20 10.07
CA ILE A 52 27.49 5.45 11.11
C ILE A 52 26.43 6.43 10.63
N PHE A 53 26.83 7.57 10.06
CA PHE A 53 25.89 8.55 9.50
C PHE A 53 25.06 7.97 8.35
N GLY A 54 25.67 7.17 7.48
CA GLY A 54 24.95 6.47 6.40
C GLY A 54 23.90 5.50 6.95
N THR A 55 24.24 4.75 8.00
CA THR A 55 23.31 3.81 8.66
C THR A 55 22.15 4.56 9.31
N PHE A 56 22.43 5.64 10.05
CA PHE A 56 21.37 6.47 10.63
C PHE A 56 20.50 7.12 9.57
N TYR A 57 21.07 7.55 8.45
CA TYR A 57 20.31 8.11 7.34
C TYR A 57 19.35 7.08 6.73
N VAL A 58 19.81 5.86 6.47
CA VAL A 58 18.95 4.77 5.96
C VAL A 58 17.85 4.43 6.97
N LEU A 59 18.20 4.27 8.25
CA LEU A 59 17.21 3.97 9.30
C LEU A 59 16.19 5.08 9.48
N TYR A 60 16.63 6.35 9.48
CA TYR A 60 15.76 7.51 9.56
C TYR A 60 14.80 7.56 8.37
N ARG A 61 15.33 7.33 7.16
CA ARG A 61 14.54 7.25 5.94
C ARG A 61 13.47 6.17 6.09
N ASP A 62 13.85 4.93 6.36
CA ASP A 62 12.92 3.81 6.51
C ASP A 62 11.86 4.07 7.59
N TYR A 63 12.24 4.70 8.70
CA TYR A 63 11.31 5.08 9.76
C TYR A 63 10.25 6.09 9.30
N ILE A 64 10.68 7.18 8.65
CA ILE A 64 9.78 8.22 8.15
C ILE A 64 8.87 7.68 7.06
N TYR A 65 9.39 6.93 6.09
CA TYR A 65 8.58 6.34 5.03
C TYR A 65 7.54 5.35 5.58
N ARG A 66 7.89 4.54 6.59
CA ARG A 66 6.95 3.64 7.23
C ARG A 66 5.84 4.37 7.97
N ILE A 67 6.15 5.48 8.63
CA ILE A 67 5.13 6.31 9.32
C ILE A 67 4.24 7.02 8.32
N ALA A 68 4.82 7.64 7.30
CA ALA A 68 4.07 8.31 6.24
C ALA A 68 3.07 7.35 5.60
N ASN A 69 3.52 6.14 5.22
CA ASN A 69 2.64 5.13 4.62
C ASN A 69 1.49 4.70 5.54
N LYS A 70 1.75 4.53 6.85
CA LYS A 70 0.69 4.24 7.84
C LYS A 70 -0.29 5.39 7.98
N MET A 71 0.21 6.62 8.06
CA MET A 71 -0.62 7.82 8.23
C MET A 71 -1.51 8.07 7.01
N THR A 72 -0.98 7.90 5.79
CA THR A 72 -1.76 7.97 4.54
C THR A 72 -2.86 6.92 4.54
N ARG A 73 -2.54 5.65 4.84
CA ARG A 73 -3.54 4.58 4.85
C ARG A 73 -4.64 4.78 5.89
N CYS A 74 -4.32 5.30 7.08
CA CYS A 74 -5.33 5.66 8.07
C CYS A 74 -6.23 6.82 7.59
N SER A 75 -5.65 7.79 6.88
CA SER A 75 -6.41 8.88 6.27
C SER A 75 -7.38 8.35 5.22
N ASP A 76 -6.90 7.50 4.30
CA ASP A 76 -7.72 6.88 3.26
C ASP A 76 -8.88 6.08 3.87
N ILE A 77 -8.60 5.29 4.92
CA ILE A 77 -9.62 4.52 5.65
C ILE A 77 -10.69 5.45 6.25
N ASN A 78 -10.28 6.51 6.94
CA ASN A 78 -11.23 7.44 7.56
C ASN A 78 -12.06 8.20 6.52
N GLU A 79 -11.46 8.55 5.38
CA GLU A 79 -12.17 9.20 4.28
C GLU A 79 -13.24 8.27 3.67
N ILE A 80 -12.88 7.01 3.39
CA ILE A 80 -13.81 5.98 2.93
C ILE A 80 -14.96 5.81 3.93
N ILE A 81 -14.67 5.76 5.24
CA ILE A 81 -15.69 5.67 6.28
C ILE A 81 -16.63 6.89 6.22
N ASN A 82 -16.10 8.10 6.20
CA ASN A 82 -16.90 9.33 6.23
C ASN A 82 -17.80 9.50 5.00
N MET A 83 -17.28 9.17 3.81
CA MET A 83 -18.07 9.20 2.57
C MET A 83 -19.25 8.23 2.61
N ASN A 84 -19.01 7.05 3.19
CA ASN A 84 -19.98 5.98 3.22
C ASN A 84 -20.94 6.07 4.41
N ILE A 85 -20.62 6.79 5.49
CA ILE A 85 -21.53 7.03 6.60
C ILE A 85 -22.66 8.01 6.23
N ASN A 86 -22.40 9.02 5.39
CA ASN A 86 -23.36 10.09 5.16
C ASN A 86 -24.54 9.73 4.24
N ASN A 87 -24.43 8.66 3.45
CA ASN A 87 -25.42 8.30 2.42
C ASN A 87 -26.21 7.03 2.79
N ASN A 88 -26.69 6.95 4.04
CA ASN A 88 -27.57 5.89 4.59
C ASN A 88 -28.25 5.01 3.50
N ASP A 89 -27.84 3.75 3.47
CA ASP A 89 -28.22 2.62 2.60
C ASP A 89 -27.19 2.26 1.51
N ASN A 90 -26.55 1.08 1.72
CA ASN A 90 -25.68 0.37 0.77
C ASN A 90 -24.32 1.02 0.42
N SER A 91 -23.72 1.71 1.39
CA SER A 91 -22.54 2.56 1.21
C SER A 91 -21.25 1.87 0.72
N TYR A 92 -21.15 0.55 0.81
CA TYR A 92 -19.96 -0.19 0.36
C TYR A 92 -20.27 -1.17 -0.77
N ILE A 93 -21.29 -0.85 -1.57
CA ILE A 93 -21.65 -1.63 -2.75
C ILE A 93 -21.35 -0.78 -3.98
N TYR A 94 -20.42 -1.28 -4.80
CA TYR A 94 -19.97 -0.58 -6.00
C TYR A 94 -20.29 -1.40 -7.24
N ASN A 95 -20.97 -0.75 -8.18
CA ASN A 95 -21.29 -1.31 -9.48
C ASN A 95 -20.28 -0.79 -10.52
N ILE A 96 -19.68 -1.70 -11.27
CA ILE A 96 -18.71 -1.37 -12.31
C ILE A 96 -19.19 -1.93 -13.64
N TYR A 97 -19.59 -1.02 -14.50
CA TYR A 97 -20.05 -1.31 -15.83
C TYR A 97 -18.90 -1.19 -16.82
N ILE A 98 -18.76 -2.20 -17.68
CA ILE A 98 -17.94 -2.12 -18.88
C ILE A 98 -18.88 -2.01 -20.08
N ALA A 99 -18.90 -0.85 -20.73
CA ALA A 99 -19.77 -0.57 -21.86
C ALA A 99 -18.98 -0.07 -23.07
N HIS A 100 -19.55 -0.25 -24.26
CA HIS A 100 -18.98 0.31 -25.48
C HIS A 100 -19.08 1.85 -25.43
N VAL A 101 -18.09 2.56 -25.96
CA VAL A 101 -18.03 4.04 -25.93
C VAL A 101 -19.26 4.73 -26.51
N ASN A 102 -19.94 4.07 -27.46
CA ASN A 102 -21.15 4.58 -28.11
C ASN A 102 -22.40 4.49 -27.22
N ASN A 103 -22.35 3.72 -26.13
CA ASN A 103 -23.47 3.44 -25.25
C ASN A 103 -23.37 4.22 -23.92
N SER A 104 -22.60 5.31 -23.89
CA SER A 104 -22.28 6.05 -22.66
C SER A 104 -23.48 6.67 -21.95
N ASN A 105 -24.61 6.82 -22.64
CA ASN A 105 -25.80 7.47 -22.10
C ASN A 105 -26.73 6.49 -21.37
N ASN A 106 -26.69 5.19 -21.70
CA ASN A 106 -27.54 4.14 -21.13
C ASN A 106 -26.69 2.96 -20.61
N VAL A 107 -25.68 3.27 -19.80
CA VAL A 107 -24.70 2.27 -19.34
C VAL A 107 -25.35 1.16 -18.52
N ALA A 108 -26.45 1.44 -17.81
CA ALA A 108 -27.18 0.46 -16.99
C ALA A 108 -27.93 -0.59 -17.82
N THR A 109 -28.25 -0.33 -19.10
CA THR A 109 -28.93 -1.29 -19.98
C THR A 109 -28.02 -1.88 -21.05
N ASP A 110 -27.06 -1.10 -21.54
CA ASP A 110 -26.29 -1.41 -22.74
C ASP A 110 -24.80 -1.69 -22.44
N PHE A 111 -24.57 -2.48 -21.40
CA PHE A 111 -23.24 -2.93 -20.96
C PHE A 111 -22.84 -4.29 -21.53
N VAL A 112 -21.54 -4.56 -21.55
CA VAL A 112 -20.95 -5.89 -21.82
C VAL A 112 -20.89 -6.69 -20.53
N LEU A 113 -20.39 -6.07 -19.46
CA LEU A 113 -20.27 -6.66 -18.12
C LEU A 113 -20.64 -5.65 -17.05
N LYS A 114 -21.27 -6.14 -15.99
CA LYS A 114 -21.45 -5.45 -14.71
C LYS A 114 -20.82 -6.30 -13.61
N PHE A 115 -19.96 -5.70 -12.82
CA PHE A 115 -19.48 -6.27 -11.56
C PHE A 115 -20.12 -5.52 -10.41
N GLU A 116 -20.78 -6.23 -9.53
CA GLU A 116 -21.32 -5.70 -8.29
C GLU A 116 -20.44 -6.22 -7.15
N TYR A 117 -19.65 -5.32 -6.59
CA TYR A 117 -18.78 -5.59 -5.45
C TYR A 117 -19.51 -5.18 -4.18
N ASN A 118 -19.99 -6.16 -3.43
CA ASN A 118 -20.60 -5.95 -2.12
C ASN A 118 -19.55 -6.23 -1.04
N PHE A 119 -18.89 -5.17 -0.57
CA PHE A 119 -17.84 -5.32 0.45
C PHE A 119 -18.41 -5.61 1.85
N LEU A 120 -19.71 -5.38 2.10
CA LEU A 120 -20.35 -5.73 3.37
C LEU A 120 -20.55 -7.25 3.50
N ALA A 121 -20.98 -7.88 2.41
CA ALA A 121 -21.16 -9.33 2.33
C ALA A 121 -19.88 -10.08 1.90
N GLU A 122 -18.82 -9.35 1.52
CA GLU A 122 -17.62 -9.88 0.86
C GLU A 122 -17.97 -10.69 -0.41
N GLU A 123 -18.94 -10.23 -1.20
CA GLU A 123 -19.42 -10.93 -2.40
C GLU A 123 -19.13 -10.17 -3.70
N THR A 124 -18.75 -10.90 -4.75
CA THR A 124 -18.60 -10.36 -6.10
C THR A 124 -19.59 -11.03 -7.04
N LYS A 125 -20.59 -10.26 -7.50
CA LYS A 125 -21.58 -10.72 -8.47
C LYS A 125 -21.20 -10.23 -9.86
N ILE A 126 -21.22 -11.15 -10.83
CA ILE A 126 -20.91 -10.86 -12.22
C ILE A 126 -22.21 -10.99 -13.02
N ILE A 127 -22.58 -9.91 -13.71
CA ILE A 127 -23.78 -9.85 -14.56
C ILE A 127 -23.31 -9.62 -15.99
N ILE A 128 -23.76 -10.49 -16.88
CA ILE A 128 -23.43 -10.45 -18.29
C ILE A 128 -24.48 -9.63 -19.06
N GLY A 129 -24.01 -8.78 -19.98
CA GLY A 129 -24.86 -8.01 -20.87
C GLY A 129 -25.62 -8.85 -21.89
N GLN A 130 -26.44 -8.20 -22.71
CA GLN A 130 -27.23 -8.91 -23.73
C GLN A 130 -26.34 -9.70 -24.70
N PRO A 131 -26.78 -10.89 -25.19
CA PRO A 131 -25.99 -11.75 -26.08
C PRO A 131 -25.41 -11.03 -27.30
N LYS A 132 -26.18 -10.12 -27.91
CA LYS A 132 -25.75 -9.31 -29.07
C LYS A 132 -24.57 -8.39 -28.76
N ILE A 133 -24.50 -7.87 -27.54
CA ILE A 133 -23.46 -6.94 -27.09
C ILE A 133 -22.18 -7.69 -26.73
N ILE A 134 -22.29 -8.85 -26.06
CA ILE A 134 -21.13 -9.61 -25.59
C ILE A 134 -20.51 -10.53 -26.65
N SER A 135 -21.30 -11.04 -27.61
CA SER A 135 -20.83 -11.99 -28.64
C SER A 135 -19.48 -11.63 -29.30
N PRO A 136 -19.19 -10.36 -29.68
CA PRO A 136 -17.92 -10.00 -30.32
C PRO A 136 -16.69 -10.25 -29.46
N VAL A 137 -16.84 -10.24 -28.13
CA VAL A 137 -15.73 -10.38 -27.17
C VAL A 137 -15.60 -11.79 -26.61
N LEU A 138 -16.51 -12.70 -26.95
CA LEU A 138 -16.46 -14.09 -26.51
C LEU A 138 -15.44 -14.91 -27.31
N PHE A 139 -14.92 -15.95 -26.67
CA PHE A 139 -14.16 -17.02 -27.30
C PHE A 139 -14.41 -18.35 -26.58
N SER A 140 -14.33 -19.45 -27.33
CA SER A 140 -14.28 -20.80 -26.76
C SER A 140 -12.81 -21.22 -26.65
N PRO A 141 -12.31 -21.65 -25.48
CA PRO A 141 -11.01 -22.26 -25.38
C PRO A 141 -11.03 -23.57 -26.18
N SER A 142 -10.06 -23.75 -27.08
CA SER A 142 -9.86 -25.04 -27.77
C SER A 142 -8.99 -25.99 -26.95
N ASP A 143 -8.20 -25.46 -26.01
CA ASP A 143 -7.25 -26.19 -25.16
C ASP A 143 -7.21 -25.50 -23.78
N ASN A 144 -7.30 -26.27 -22.70
CA ASN A 144 -7.57 -25.76 -21.34
C ASN A 144 -6.46 -24.88 -20.75
N ILE A 145 -5.20 -25.01 -21.18
CA ILE A 145 -4.06 -24.41 -20.43
C ILE A 145 -3.51 -23.15 -21.10
N SER A 146 -3.27 -23.13 -22.41
CA SER A 146 -2.61 -21.98 -23.05
C SER A 146 -3.55 -20.81 -23.35
N LYS A 147 -4.87 -21.06 -23.41
CA LYS A 147 -5.88 -20.05 -23.79
C LYS A 147 -6.63 -19.41 -22.62
N MET A 148 -6.56 -19.95 -21.40
CA MET A 148 -7.03 -19.25 -20.20
C MET A 148 -6.21 -17.97 -19.91
N ASN A 149 -4.98 -17.88 -20.41
CA ASN A 149 -4.17 -16.66 -20.34
C ASN A 149 -4.79 -15.45 -21.07
N SER A 150 -5.77 -15.67 -21.96
CA SER A 150 -6.49 -14.60 -22.65
C SER A 150 -7.85 -14.30 -22.01
N ALA A 151 -8.28 -15.09 -21.02
CA ALA A 151 -9.55 -14.88 -20.36
C ALA A 151 -9.49 -13.63 -19.45
N PHE A 152 -10.56 -12.85 -19.49
CA PHE A 152 -10.78 -11.76 -18.56
C PHE A 152 -11.07 -12.32 -17.17
N TYR A 153 -10.51 -11.68 -16.15
CA TYR A 153 -10.72 -12.05 -14.76
C TYR A 153 -10.94 -10.83 -13.88
N VAL A 154 -11.57 -11.04 -12.74
CA VAL A 154 -11.85 -10.05 -11.71
C VAL A 154 -11.33 -10.53 -10.37
N PHE A 155 -11.25 -9.62 -9.40
CA PHE A 155 -10.96 -9.98 -8.02
C PHE A 155 -12.24 -10.49 -7.37
N ASP A 156 -12.24 -11.71 -6.84
CA ASP A 156 -13.36 -12.23 -6.04
C ASP A 156 -13.15 -11.80 -4.57
N LEU A 157 -14.10 -11.04 -4.01
CA LEU A 157 -14.06 -10.61 -2.63
C LEU A 157 -14.12 -11.79 -1.64
N ALA A 158 -14.89 -12.83 -1.95
CA ALA A 158 -15.10 -13.95 -1.05
C ALA A 158 -13.85 -14.82 -0.96
N GLU A 159 -13.27 -15.14 -2.12
CA GLU A 159 -12.09 -16.01 -2.19
C GLU A 159 -10.76 -15.26 -2.13
N LYS A 160 -10.80 -13.92 -2.19
CA LYS A 160 -9.65 -13.00 -2.19
C LYS A 160 -8.61 -13.34 -3.28
N LYS A 161 -9.10 -13.82 -4.43
CA LYS A 161 -8.27 -14.32 -5.54
C LYS A 161 -8.88 -14.00 -6.92
N LYS A 162 -8.16 -14.32 -7.98
CA LYS A 162 -8.62 -14.14 -9.36
C LYS A 162 -9.77 -15.10 -9.69
N LYS A 163 -10.82 -14.56 -10.31
CA LYS A 163 -11.94 -15.32 -10.85
C LYS A 163 -12.14 -14.99 -12.31
N TYR A 164 -12.11 -16.02 -13.16
CA TYR A 164 -12.39 -15.87 -14.58
C TYR A 164 -13.87 -15.55 -14.80
N VAL A 165 -14.14 -14.73 -15.81
CA VAL A 165 -15.51 -14.44 -16.22
C VAL A 165 -15.91 -15.41 -17.33
N ASP A 166 -16.78 -16.35 -16.98
CA ASP A 166 -17.40 -17.31 -17.88
C ASP A 166 -18.81 -16.88 -18.28
N TYR A 167 -19.22 -17.34 -19.46
CA TYR A 167 -20.54 -17.15 -20.03
C TYR A 167 -21.05 -18.49 -20.54
N TYR A 168 -22.12 -18.98 -19.95
CA TYR A 168 -22.79 -20.18 -20.44
C TYR A 168 -23.80 -19.82 -21.53
N ASP A 169 -23.51 -20.25 -22.75
CA ASP A 169 -24.40 -20.09 -23.89
C ASP A 169 -25.43 -21.23 -23.92
N LYS A 170 -26.68 -20.90 -23.59
CA LYS A 170 -27.79 -21.86 -23.54
C LYS A 170 -28.18 -22.42 -24.91
N GLU A 171 -27.92 -21.69 -25.99
CA GLU A 171 -28.30 -22.12 -27.35
C GLU A 171 -27.31 -23.16 -27.89
N THR A 172 -26.03 -23.01 -27.56
CA THR A 172 -24.96 -23.89 -28.06
C THR A 172 -24.45 -24.91 -27.03
N ASP A 173 -24.96 -24.85 -25.80
CA ASP A 173 -24.54 -25.66 -24.64
C ASP A 173 -23.03 -25.60 -24.39
N LYS A 174 -22.46 -24.39 -24.47
CA LYS A 174 -21.01 -24.16 -24.35
C LYS A 174 -20.69 -23.08 -23.33
N VAL A 175 -19.62 -23.32 -22.59
CA VAL A 175 -18.99 -22.30 -21.75
C VAL A 175 -18.00 -21.50 -22.59
N LEU A 176 -18.27 -20.22 -22.73
CA LEU A 176 -17.44 -19.24 -23.41
C LEU A 176 -16.78 -18.34 -22.37
N PHE A 177 -15.66 -17.74 -22.75
CA PHE A 177 -14.94 -16.79 -21.92
C PHE A 177 -14.81 -15.46 -22.64
N ILE A 178 -14.55 -14.41 -21.87
CA ILE A 178 -14.38 -13.07 -22.40
C ILE A 178 -12.90 -12.84 -22.71
N ASP A 179 -12.60 -12.42 -23.93
CA ASP A 179 -11.23 -12.14 -24.36
C ASP A 179 -10.76 -10.79 -23.81
N ARG A 180 -9.81 -10.82 -22.86
CA ARG A 180 -9.25 -9.60 -22.26
C ARG A 180 -8.58 -8.70 -23.30
N LYS A 181 -7.97 -9.24 -24.36
CA LYS A 181 -7.32 -8.41 -25.38
C LYS A 181 -8.33 -7.62 -26.19
N LYS A 182 -9.50 -8.19 -26.47
CA LYS A 182 -10.60 -7.48 -27.14
C LYS A 182 -11.19 -6.38 -26.24
N MET A 183 -11.29 -6.65 -24.94
CA MET A 183 -11.77 -5.70 -23.93
C MET A 183 -10.78 -4.56 -23.65
N ALA A 184 -9.47 -4.77 -23.82
CA ALA A 184 -8.41 -3.79 -23.56
C ALA A 184 -8.35 -2.61 -24.57
N THR A 185 -9.31 -2.50 -25.49
CA THR A 185 -9.32 -1.47 -26.53
C THR A 185 -9.98 -0.17 -26.05
N LYS A 186 -9.67 0.96 -26.70
CA LYS A 186 -10.33 2.26 -26.44
C LYS A 186 -11.85 2.26 -26.70
N LYS A 187 -12.38 1.17 -27.27
CA LYS A 187 -13.80 0.98 -27.56
C LYS A 187 -14.63 0.70 -26.31
N TYR A 188 -14.01 0.28 -25.21
CA TYR A 188 -14.70 -0.02 -23.96
C TYR A 188 -14.30 0.96 -22.85
N LYS A 189 -15.30 1.44 -22.12
CA LYS A 189 -15.13 2.33 -20.96
C LYS A 189 -15.67 1.64 -19.71
N TYR A 190 -15.05 2.00 -18.60
CA TYR A 190 -15.38 1.53 -17.26
C TYR A 190 -16.11 2.67 -16.55
N TYR A 191 -17.29 2.38 -16.01
CA TYR A 191 -18.11 3.32 -15.27
C TYR A 191 -18.35 2.75 -13.89
N ILE A 192 -18.03 3.52 -12.85
CA ILE A 192 -18.32 3.16 -11.47
C ILE A 192 -19.56 3.92 -10.98
N THR A 193 -20.46 3.20 -10.34
CA THR A 193 -21.69 3.72 -9.78
C THR A 193 -21.94 3.15 -8.40
N SER A 194 -22.83 3.79 -7.64
CA SER A 194 -23.35 3.26 -6.39
C SER A 194 -24.23 2.03 -6.64
N SER A 195 -24.73 1.44 -5.55
CA SER A 195 -25.75 0.38 -5.59
C SER A 195 -27.02 0.77 -6.35
N LEU A 196 -27.36 2.07 -6.37
CA LEU A 196 -28.52 2.64 -7.05
C LEU A 196 -28.22 3.10 -8.48
N ASP A 197 -27.06 2.71 -9.02
CA ASP A 197 -26.60 3.09 -10.37
C ASP A 197 -26.35 4.59 -10.58
N GLU A 198 -26.22 5.34 -9.49
CA GLU A 198 -25.79 6.73 -9.53
C GLU A 198 -24.28 6.81 -9.75
N LYS A 199 -23.85 7.66 -10.70
CA LYS A 199 -22.44 7.79 -11.04
C LYS A 199 -21.64 8.35 -9.85
N LEU A 200 -20.57 7.65 -9.49
CA LEU A 200 -19.64 8.09 -8.46
C LEU A 200 -18.48 8.89 -9.07
N THR A 201 -18.03 9.92 -8.37
CA THR A 201 -16.96 10.83 -8.81
C THR A 201 -15.95 11.16 -7.72
N ASP A 202 -16.06 10.56 -6.53
CA ASP A 202 -15.10 10.70 -5.45
C ASP A 202 -13.77 9.99 -5.76
N ASP A 203 -12.70 10.42 -5.10
CA ASP A 203 -11.35 9.93 -5.39
C ASP A 203 -11.20 8.42 -5.09
N ASN A 204 -11.87 7.92 -4.06
CA ASN A 204 -11.81 6.51 -3.66
C ASN A 204 -12.51 5.60 -4.67
N SER A 205 -13.70 5.96 -5.14
CA SER A 205 -14.40 5.23 -6.20
C SER A 205 -13.60 5.26 -7.51
N ILE A 206 -12.95 6.38 -7.82
CA ILE A 206 -12.05 6.48 -8.98
C ILE A 206 -10.85 5.53 -8.82
N LEU A 207 -10.21 5.48 -7.66
CA LEU A 207 -9.10 4.57 -7.36
C LEU A 207 -9.53 3.11 -7.48
N LEU A 208 -10.70 2.75 -6.95
CA LEU A 208 -11.29 1.42 -7.08
C LEU A 208 -11.59 1.06 -8.55
N ALA A 209 -12.18 1.98 -9.32
CA ALA A 209 -12.46 1.77 -10.73
C ALA A 209 -11.18 1.59 -11.55
N GLN A 210 -10.13 2.37 -11.25
CA GLN A 210 -8.83 2.22 -11.86
C GLN A 210 -8.17 0.89 -11.49
N PHE A 211 -8.26 0.47 -10.23
CA PHE A 211 -7.80 -0.83 -9.76
C PHE A 211 -8.46 -1.94 -10.58
N ILE A 212 -9.80 -1.97 -10.65
CA ILE A 212 -10.56 -3.03 -11.32
C ILE A 212 -10.30 -3.05 -12.83
N LYS A 213 -10.22 -1.87 -13.44
CA LYS A 213 -9.80 -1.73 -14.84
C LYS A 213 -8.42 -2.33 -15.07
N LYS A 214 -7.44 -2.03 -14.21
CA LYS A 214 -6.08 -2.55 -14.37
C LYS A 214 -6.01 -4.04 -14.06
N TYR A 215 -6.76 -4.50 -13.04
CA TYR A 215 -6.70 -5.87 -12.51
C TYR A 215 -6.99 -6.91 -13.59
N GLY A 216 -7.99 -6.69 -14.44
CA GLY A 216 -8.30 -7.62 -15.54
C GLY A 216 -7.22 -7.76 -16.63
N TYR A 217 -6.15 -6.95 -16.61
CA TYR A 217 -5.12 -6.93 -17.65
C TYR A 217 -3.68 -7.09 -17.15
N ASN A 218 -3.39 -6.86 -15.87
CA ASN A 218 -2.03 -6.94 -15.33
C ASN A 218 -2.02 -7.76 -14.04
N ASP A 219 -1.12 -8.74 -13.99
CA ASP A 219 -1.02 -9.69 -12.89
C ASP A 219 -0.34 -9.09 -11.63
N ASN A 220 0.39 -7.98 -11.78
CA ASN A 220 1.14 -7.31 -10.71
C ASN A 220 0.50 -5.95 -10.37
N ILE A 221 -0.61 -5.98 -9.63
CA ILE A 221 -1.32 -4.77 -9.21
C ILE A 221 -1.45 -4.73 -7.70
N ASN A 222 -1.28 -3.53 -7.14
CA ASN A 222 -1.50 -3.25 -5.74
C ASN A 222 -2.98 -3.44 -5.36
N LEU A 223 -3.24 -4.28 -4.37
CA LEU A 223 -4.57 -4.61 -3.85
C LEU A 223 -5.08 -3.60 -2.79
N ASP A 224 -4.27 -2.60 -2.43
CA ASP A 224 -4.62 -1.60 -1.40
C ASP A 224 -6.02 -0.98 -1.58
N PRO A 225 -6.50 -0.63 -2.79
CA PRO A 225 -7.85 -0.06 -2.94
C PRO A 225 -8.98 -0.99 -2.45
N ILE A 226 -8.84 -2.31 -2.61
CA ILE A 226 -9.81 -3.29 -2.09
C ILE A 226 -9.67 -3.41 -0.58
N TYR A 227 -8.43 -3.55 -0.11
CA TYR A 227 -8.18 -3.77 1.30
C TYR A 227 -8.53 -2.55 2.15
N ASN A 228 -8.26 -1.33 1.70
CA ASN A 228 -8.61 -0.11 2.43
C ASN A 228 -10.13 -0.03 2.68
N ILE A 229 -10.96 -0.46 1.73
CA ILE A 229 -12.42 -0.53 1.91
C ILE A 229 -12.80 -1.61 2.94
N LEU A 230 -12.21 -2.81 2.85
CA LEU A 230 -12.46 -3.87 3.83
C LEU A 230 -12.06 -3.46 5.26
N TYR A 231 -10.89 -2.83 5.41
CA TYR A 231 -10.42 -2.32 6.69
C TYR A 231 -11.26 -1.14 7.19
N ALA A 232 -11.79 -0.30 6.31
CA ALA A 232 -12.74 0.75 6.67
C ALA A 232 -14.01 0.17 7.29
N ILE A 233 -14.56 -0.90 6.70
CA ILE A 233 -15.73 -1.60 7.25
C ILE A 233 -15.43 -2.20 8.62
N GLU A 234 -14.27 -2.87 8.77
CA GLU A 234 -13.86 -3.47 10.05
C GLU A 234 -13.61 -2.41 11.14
N SER A 235 -12.92 -1.32 10.79
CA SER A 235 -12.66 -0.19 11.68
C SER A 235 -13.97 0.46 12.15
N LYS A 236 -14.93 0.67 11.24
CA LYS A 236 -16.26 1.19 11.60
C LYS A 236 -16.97 0.26 12.59
N LYS A 237 -16.98 -1.05 12.36
CA LYS A 237 -17.58 -2.01 13.30
C LYS A 237 -16.96 -1.88 14.70
N ASN A 238 -15.64 -1.72 14.78
CA ASN A 238 -14.93 -1.59 16.05
C ASN A 238 -15.14 -0.24 16.75
N MET A 239 -15.59 0.81 16.05
CA MET A 239 -15.94 2.11 16.66
C MET A 239 -17.37 2.14 17.22
N GLU A 240 -18.25 1.25 16.76
CA GLU A 240 -19.65 1.16 17.21
C GLU A 240 -19.83 0.26 18.46
N TYR A 241 -18.76 -0.39 18.93
CA TYR A 241 -18.68 -1.13 20.21
C TYR A 241 -17.90 -0.35 21.27
#